data_AF-A0A7W0R8P3-F1
#
_entry.id   AF-A0A7W0R8P3-F1
#
_cell.length_a   1.000
_cell.length_b   1.000
_cell.length_c   1.000
_cell.angle_alpha   90.00
_cell.angle_beta   90.00
_cell.angle_gamma   90.00
#
_symmetry.space_group_name_H-M   'P 1'
#
loop_
_entity.id
_entity.type
_entity.pdbx_description
1 polymer ?
#
loop_
_entity_poly.entity_id
_entity_poly.type
_entity_poly.pdbx_seq_one_letter_code
_entity_poly.pdbx_strand_id
1 'polypeptide(L)'
;MAVLCAAPLPAFFSRPIPLSITSALAIVAVVALWRPAVALLILAAFVPMAGAIHVLAGAPYDSAALVEVFVLVLLGAAAGRAAIRGAPLSVTAFELAALGFIGLALASCVAQMPMILLREGVTDWRAAVSGLLLHDYFLKHPGLVVIERTAVLVEGVALAAIVARVTNGFREAHRLSGMVLAGGTAAALLNVYRLVEVALRRPPFVESLGEALRLLRFNTQYGDLNAAGSYFAMVAVLAACHAGFRTRRGWIYAAAVPLLACALWVSGSRVALVAAVLCTIAAIALRRYGRELRRFSSPLRLAAAAGFMILAFGFLIFLLPLTRHGTFQYSMSTRLELLKTGGRMVVDRPILGVGTAQYYALFPRYVSPELERAFADAVGHPVPRENAHNQFVQVLAELGVAGLASFVLVLLLALRKRGTLEPWRAGVIAALTCFLLTCLAGHPLLTPMVAYSFWIVVGLAAGSGPTVTARTRQMLAWATAAAALLLVMTVPWRWGFERRDADLAGVSLGLSPWQRDEAGTRFQSAQRKATVFVSRDSPVVRIPLRSPDQAARHVEIFLNGRFAASVAVMPDRWIVAQVPLPRRRGMPAYHRIDLVVEPSSVATSRHGAALLMVGRLVEVEP
;
A
#
# COMPACT_ATOMS: atom_id res chain seq x y z
N MET A 1 -11.25 -14.30 8.61
CA MET A 1 -10.18 -14.42 7.59
C MET A 1 -10.67 -15.10 6.32
N ALA A 2 -11.12 -16.37 6.37
CA ALA A 2 -11.57 -17.07 5.16
C ALA A 2 -12.61 -16.30 4.32
N VAL A 3 -13.65 -15.76 4.98
CA VAL A 3 -14.67 -14.93 4.32
C VAL A 3 -14.09 -13.64 3.75
N LEU A 4 -13.20 -12.96 4.50
CA LEU A 4 -12.57 -11.71 4.05
C LEU A 4 -11.70 -11.94 2.81
N CYS A 5 -10.96 -13.06 2.76
CA CYS A 5 -10.14 -13.43 1.61
C CYS A 5 -10.95 -13.86 0.40
N ALA A 6 -12.15 -14.41 0.61
CA ALA A 6 -13.05 -14.81 -0.47
C ALA A 6 -13.81 -13.62 -1.07
N ALA A 7 -14.03 -12.55 -0.29
CA ALA A 7 -14.86 -11.41 -0.68
C ALA A 7 -14.45 -10.72 -2.01
N PRO A 8 -13.15 -10.46 -2.29
CA PRO A 8 -12.76 -9.83 -3.56
C PRO A 8 -12.59 -10.82 -4.73
N LEU A 9 -12.63 -12.14 -4.50
CA LEU A 9 -12.39 -13.13 -5.57
C LEU A 9 -13.40 -13.05 -6.73
N PRO A 10 -14.71 -12.78 -6.53
CA PRO A 10 -15.64 -12.59 -7.63
C PRO A 10 -15.22 -11.48 -8.59
N ALA A 11 -14.64 -10.37 -8.09
CA ALA A 11 -14.11 -9.31 -8.95
C ALA A 11 -13.02 -9.81 -9.89
N PHE A 12 -12.15 -10.73 -9.43
CA PHE A 12 -11.13 -11.34 -10.29
C PHE A 12 -11.79 -12.10 -11.45
N PHE A 13 -12.80 -12.93 -11.14
CA PHE A 13 -13.50 -13.75 -12.12
C PHE A 13 -14.56 -13.00 -12.96
N SER A 14 -14.74 -11.69 -12.73
CA SER A 14 -15.63 -10.84 -13.53
C SER A 14 -15.16 -10.65 -14.98
N ARG A 15 -13.88 -10.94 -15.27
CA ARG A 15 -13.28 -10.91 -16.60
C ARG A 15 -12.84 -12.30 -17.05
N PRO A 16 -12.77 -12.57 -18.37
CA PRO A 16 -12.24 -13.83 -18.89
C PRO A 16 -10.79 -14.05 -18.43
N ILE A 17 -10.55 -15.13 -17.69
CA ILE A 17 -9.22 -15.51 -17.21
C ILE A 17 -8.73 -16.75 -17.97
N PRO A 18 -7.47 -16.78 -18.43
CA PRO A 18 -6.86 -17.95 -19.03
C PRO A 18 -7.01 -19.21 -18.17
N LEU A 19 -7.33 -20.35 -18.80
CA LEU A 19 -7.50 -21.62 -18.10
C LEU A 19 -6.26 -22.03 -17.29
N SER A 20 -5.07 -21.65 -17.73
CA SER A 20 -3.80 -21.87 -17.03
C SER A 20 -3.77 -21.21 -15.65
N ILE A 21 -4.23 -19.96 -15.54
CA ILE A 21 -4.28 -19.20 -14.27
C ILE A 21 -5.36 -19.78 -13.37
N THR A 22 -6.56 -20.04 -13.89
CA THR A 22 -7.66 -20.63 -13.12
C THR A 22 -7.28 -22.01 -12.57
N SER A 23 -6.62 -22.84 -13.38
CA SER A 23 -6.12 -24.15 -12.95
C SER A 23 -5.04 -24.02 -11.88
N ALA A 24 -4.10 -23.08 -12.04
CA ALA A 24 -3.07 -22.81 -11.04
C ALA A 24 -3.66 -22.34 -9.70
N LEU A 25 -4.65 -21.46 -9.72
CA LEU A 25 -5.37 -21.01 -8.53
C LEU A 25 -6.10 -22.17 -7.84
N ALA A 26 -6.79 -23.02 -8.61
CA ALA A 26 -7.47 -24.20 -8.07
C ALA A 26 -6.47 -25.18 -7.42
N ILE A 27 -5.33 -25.42 -8.07
CA ILE A 27 -4.24 -26.25 -7.51
C ILE A 27 -3.75 -25.66 -6.19
N VAL A 28 -3.46 -24.35 -6.15
CA VAL A 28 -2.99 -23.69 -4.92
C VAL A 28 -4.04 -23.75 -3.83
N ALA A 29 -5.33 -23.56 -4.14
CA ALA A 29 -6.44 -23.67 -3.19
C ALA A 29 -6.52 -25.07 -2.56
N VAL A 30 -6.54 -26.11 -3.40
CA VAL A 30 -6.62 -27.51 -2.96
C VAL A 30 -5.38 -27.89 -2.15
N VAL A 31 -4.19 -27.53 -2.62
CA VAL A 31 -2.94 -27.78 -1.90
C VAL A 31 -2.91 -27.02 -0.57
N ALA A 32 -3.41 -25.78 -0.51
CA ALA A 32 -3.47 -25.01 0.73
C ALA A 32 -4.45 -25.59 1.76
N LEU A 33 -5.60 -26.10 1.31
CA LEU A 33 -6.57 -26.83 2.13
C LEU A 33 -6.00 -28.13 2.70
N TRP A 34 -5.17 -28.84 1.92
CA TRP A 34 -4.59 -30.11 2.36
C TRP A 34 -3.31 -29.92 3.18
N ARG A 35 -2.33 -29.22 2.58
CA ARG A 35 -0.96 -28.99 3.07
C ARG A 35 -0.52 -27.54 2.82
N PRO A 36 -0.87 -26.59 3.71
CA PRO A 36 -0.54 -25.16 3.55
C PRO A 36 0.97 -24.90 3.41
N ALA A 37 1.82 -25.75 4.00
CA ALA A 37 3.28 -25.69 3.79
C ALA A 37 3.68 -25.79 2.33
N VAL A 38 3.06 -26.70 1.57
CA VAL A 38 3.39 -26.89 0.15
C VAL A 38 2.88 -25.73 -0.69
N ALA A 39 1.68 -25.22 -0.39
CA ALA A 39 1.15 -24.03 -1.06
C ALA A 39 2.06 -22.80 -0.83
N LEU A 40 2.61 -22.64 0.37
CA LEU A 40 3.59 -21.57 0.65
C LEU A 40 4.88 -21.73 -0.14
N LEU A 41 5.35 -22.96 -0.38
CA LEU A 41 6.52 -23.21 -1.24
C LEU A 41 6.25 -22.74 -2.68
N ILE A 42 5.06 -23.04 -3.21
CA ILE A 42 4.63 -22.59 -4.54
C ILE A 42 4.58 -21.05 -4.58
N LEU A 43 3.91 -20.44 -3.60
CA LEU A 43 3.79 -18.99 -3.50
C LEU A 43 5.15 -18.30 -3.42
N ALA A 44 6.08 -18.80 -2.59
CA ALA A 44 7.40 -18.19 -2.41
C ALA A 44 8.26 -18.20 -3.69
N ALA A 45 8.14 -19.23 -4.53
CA ALA A 45 8.81 -19.24 -5.83
C ALA A 45 8.07 -18.42 -6.89
N PHE A 46 6.73 -18.37 -6.80
CA PHE A 46 5.87 -17.68 -7.75
C PHE A 46 5.93 -16.14 -7.64
N VAL A 47 5.82 -15.59 -6.42
CA VAL A 47 5.68 -14.14 -6.18
C VAL A 47 6.74 -13.31 -6.93
N PRO A 48 8.04 -13.65 -6.89
CA PRO A 48 9.07 -12.87 -7.59
C PRO A 48 8.98 -12.97 -9.12
N MET A 49 8.27 -13.98 -9.63
CA MET A 49 8.12 -14.27 -11.04
C MET A 49 6.77 -13.87 -11.63
N ALA A 50 5.89 -13.30 -10.82
CA ALA A 50 4.54 -12.95 -11.23
C ALA A 50 4.51 -11.98 -12.42
N GLY A 51 5.48 -11.05 -12.53
CA GLY A 51 5.59 -10.16 -13.69
C GLY A 51 5.75 -10.92 -15.02
N ALA A 52 6.67 -11.89 -15.06
CA ALA A 52 6.90 -12.68 -16.28
C ALA A 52 5.76 -13.67 -16.54
N ILE A 53 5.24 -14.30 -15.49
CA ILE A 53 4.13 -15.26 -15.60
C ILE A 53 2.86 -14.55 -16.08
N HIS A 54 2.59 -13.34 -15.59
CA HIS A 54 1.49 -12.50 -16.04
C HIS A 54 1.53 -12.28 -17.57
N VAL A 55 2.70 -11.87 -18.09
CA VAL A 55 2.89 -11.63 -19.52
C VAL A 55 2.73 -12.92 -20.32
N LEU A 56 3.37 -14.02 -19.90
CA LEU A 56 3.32 -15.30 -20.61
C LEU A 56 1.92 -15.94 -20.59
N ALA A 57 1.19 -15.78 -19.48
CA ALA A 57 -0.14 -16.35 -19.34
C ALA A 57 -1.24 -15.49 -19.99
N GLY A 58 -0.94 -14.25 -20.38
CA GLY A 58 -1.92 -13.31 -20.92
C GLY A 58 -3.00 -12.92 -19.90
N ALA A 59 -2.63 -12.69 -18.63
CA ALA A 59 -3.61 -12.35 -17.61
C ALA A 59 -4.22 -10.94 -17.87
N PRO A 60 -5.52 -10.73 -17.64
CA PRO A 60 -6.18 -9.45 -17.90
C PRO A 60 -5.91 -8.37 -16.83
N TYR A 61 -5.27 -8.75 -15.72
CA TYR A 61 -4.91 -7.88 -14.60
C TYR A 61 -3.40 -7.76 -14.48
N ASP A 62 -2.90 -6.71 -13.83
CA ASP A 62 -1.47 -6.56 -13.63
C ASP A 62 -0.85 -7.63 -12.72
N SER A 63 0.47 -7.69 -12.69
CA SER A 63 1.20 -8.67 -11.89
C SER A 63 1.00 -8.53 -10.38
N ALA A 64 0.61 -7.35 -9.89
CA ALA A 64 0.33 -7.15 -8.48
C ALA A 64 -0.99 -7.81 -8.08
N ALA A 65 -2.07 -7.57 -8.85
CA ALA A 65 -3.36 -8.23 -8.69
C ALA A 65 -3.23 -9.74 -8.82
N LEU A 66 -2.42 -10.22 -9.76
CA LEU A 66 -2.15 -11.65 -9.92
C LEU A 66 -1.48 -12.24 -8.66
N VAL A 67 -0.53 -11.55 -8.03
CA VAL A 67 0.04 -12.04 -6.77
C VAL A 67 -0.99 -12.03 -5.65
N GLU A 68 -1.73 -10.94 -5.52
CA GLU A 68 -2.73 -10.75 -4.48
C GLU A 68 -3.78 -11.86 -4.50
N VAL A 69 -4.31 -12.23 -5.66
CA VAL A 69 -5.30 -13.33 -5.75
C VAL A 69 -4.72 -14.68 -5.29
N PHE A 70 -3.45 -14.98 -5.58
CA PHE A 70 -2.79 -16.21 -5.09
C PHE A 70 -2.61 -16.18 -3.56
N VAL A 71 -2.28 -15.01 -3.01
CA VAL A 71 -2.18 -14.80 -1.56
C VAL A 71 -3.55 -14.98 -0.91
N LEU A 72 -4.59 -14.33 -1.42
CA LEU A 72 -5.98 -14.44 -0.95
C LEU A 72 -6.48 -15.89 -0.95
N VAL A 73 -6.27 -16.61 -2.05
CA VAL A 73 -6.63 -18.03 -2.16
C VAL A 73 -5.89 -18.87 -1.11
N LEU A 74 -4.59 -18.67 -0.94
CA LEU A 74 -3.80 -19.39 0.06
C LEU A 74 -4.28 -19.08 1.49
N LEU A 75 -4.44 -17.79 1.83
CA LEU A 75 -4.89 -17.35 3.14
C LEU A 75 -6.29 -17.87 3.45
N GLY A 76 -7.21 -17.78 2.48
CA GLY A 76 -8.58 -18.26 2.59
C GLY A 76 -8.65 -19.77 2.82
N ALA A 77 -7.95 -20.54 1.99
CA ALA A 77 -7.85 -22.00 2.11
C ALA A 77 -7.19 -22.44 3.43
N ALA A 78 -6.08 -21.81 3.83
CA ALA A 78 -5.39 -22.14 5.07
C ALA A 78 -6.26 -21.81 6.31
N ALA A 79 -6.98 -20.69 6.29
CA ALA A 79 -7.91 -20.32 7.34
C ALA A 79 -9.13 -21.26 7.39
N GLY A 80 -9.70 -21.61 6.23
CA GLY A 80 -10.81 -22.57 6.13
C GLY A 80 -10.42 -23.95 6.68
N ARG A 81 -9.24 -24.45 6.31
CA ARG A 81 -8.67 -25.68 6.87
C ARG A 81 -8.54 -25.63 8.39
N ALA A 82 -8.05 -24.52 8.94
CA ALA A 82 -7.89 -24.37 10.39
C ALA A 82 -9.24 -24.39 11.12
N ALA A 83 -10.27 -23.77 10.53
CA ALA A 83 -11.64 -23.80 11.05
C ALA A 83 -12.22 -25.22 11.02
N ILE A 84 -12.11 -25.94 9.89
CA ILE A 84 -12.63 -27.31 9.72
C ILE A 84 -11.96 -28.28 10.70
N ARG A 85 -10.65 -28.15 10.93
CA ARG A 85 -9.89 -29.06 11.80
C ARG A 85 -9.97 -28.71 13.29
N GLY A 86 -10.71 -27.66 13.68
CA GLY A 86 -10.80 -27.21 15.07
C GLY A 86 -9.43 -26.91 15.67
N ALA A 87 -8.52 -26.28 14.90
CA ALA A 87 -7.15 -26.08 15.33
C ALA A 87 -7.10 -25.33 16.68
N PRO A 88 -6.28 -25.80 17.65
CA PRO A 88 -6.24 -25.20 18.98
C PRO A 88 -5.85 -23.72 18.89
N LEU A 89 -6.52 -22.88 19.68
CA LEU A 89 -6.29 -21.43 19.79
C LEU A 89 -5.00 -21.10 20.55
N SER A 90 -3.90 -21.77 20.23
CA SER A 90 -2.57 -21.37 20.69
C SER A 90 -2.11 -20.18 19.84
N VAL A 91 -1.93 -19.03 20.48
CA VAL A 91 -1.48 -17.80 19.81
C VAL A 91 -0.09 -17.44 20.33
N THR A 92 0.80 -17.08 19.42
CA THR A 92 2.14 -16.57 19.79
C THR A 92 2.11 -15.07 20.01
N ALA A 93 3.11 -14.52 20.72
CA ALA A 93 3.20 -13.07 20.92
C ALA A 93 3.33 -12.32 19.58
N PHE A 94 4.03 -12.92 18.61
CA PHE A 94 4.15 -12.38 17.25
C PHE A 94 2.80 -12.27 16.55
N GLU A 95 1.98 -13.34 16.62
CA GLU A 95 0.64 -13.34 16.04
C GLU A 95 -0.29 -12.31 16.69
N LEU A 96 -0.18 -12.09 18.00
CA LEU A 96 -0.94 -11.05 18.69
C LEU A 96 -0.53 -9.65 18.23
N ALA A 97 0.77 -9.38 18.11
CA ALA A 97 1.25 -8.10 17.58
C ALA A 97 0.80 -7.91 16.12
N ALA A 98 0.83 -8.97 15.31
CA ALA A 98 0.35 -8.97 13.93
C ALA A 98 -1.15 -8.65 13.86
N LEU A 99 -1.97 -9.26 14.71
CA LEU A 99 -3.40 -8.97 14.81
C LEU A 99 -3.67 -7.53 15.25
N GLY A 100 -2.90 -7.01 16.22
CA GLY A 100 -3.01 -5.62 16.66
C GLY A 100 -2.71 -4.63 15.53
N PHE A 101 -1.64 -4.87 14.76
CA PHE A 101 -1.29 -4.05 13.60
C PHE A 101 -2.34 -4.14 12.48
N ILE A 102 -2.86 -5.35 12.19
CA ILE A 102 -3.98 -5.54 11.24
C ILE A 102 -5.21 -4.75 11.69
N GLY A 103 -5.59 -4.84 12.97
CA GLY A 103 -6.74 -4.14 13.52
C GLY A 103 -6.61 -2.63 13.38
N LEU A 104 -5.42 -2.08 13.63
CA LEU A 104 -5.14 -0.65 13.46
C LEU A 104 -5.24 -0.21 11.99
N ALA A 105 -4.64 -0.96 11.06
CA ALA A 105 -4.71 -0.65 9.64
C ALA A 105 -6.15 -0.67 9.10
N LEU A 106 -6.93 -1.70 9.49
CA LEU A 106 -8.35 -1.80 9.14
C LEU A 106 -9.17 -0.65 9.74
N ALA A 107 -8.96 -0.33 11.02
CA ALA A 107 -9.64 0.79 11.66
C ALA A 107 -9.31 2.12 10.98
N SER A 108 -8.07 2.30 10.53
CA SER A 108 -7.69 3.47 9.76
C SER A 108 -8.40 3.56 8.42
N CYS A 109 -8.51 2.46 7.68
CA CYS A 109 -9.25 2.40 6.42
C CYS A 109 -10.75 2.73 6.64
N VAL A 110 -11.39 2.08 7.62
CA VAL A 110 -12.82 2.31 7.95
C VAL A 110 -13.08 3.78 8.33
N ALA A 111 -12.18 4.40 9.10
CA ALA A 111 -12.34 5.80 9.49
C ALA A 111 -12.29 6.79 8.31
N GLN A 112 -11.64 6.42 7.21
CA GLN A 112 -11.47 7.27 6.02
C GLN A 112 -12.57 7.07 4.97
N MET A 113 -13.12 5.85 4.91
CA MET A 113 -14.10 5.43 3.92
C MET A 113 -15.13 6.51 3.58
N PRO A 114 -15.76 7.19 4.53
CA PRO A 114 -16.93 7.97 4.18
C PRO A 114 -16.55 9.34 3.63
N MET A 115 -15.34 9.85 3.91
CA MET A 115 -14.83 11.01 3.18
C MET A 115 -14.39 10.65 1.77
N ILE A 116 -13.83 9.47 1.58
CA ILE A 116 -13.49 8.96 0.25
C ILE A 116 -14.76 8.76 -0.58
N LEU A 117 -15.79 8.13 -0.02
CA LEU A 117 -17.08 7.97 -0.68
C LEU A 117 -17.73 9.31 -1.03
N LEU A 118 -17.63 10.31 -0.14
CA LEU A 118 -18.09 11.67 -0.45
C LEU A 118 -17.32 12.28 -1.62
N ARG A 119 -15.98 12.19 -1.63
CA ARG A 119 -15.13 12.72 -2.73
C ARG A 119 -15.45 12.08 -4.07
N GLU A 120 -15.70 10.77 -4.07
CA GLU A 120 -16.05 10.00 -5.26
C GLU A 120 -17.52 10.18 -5.69
N GLY A 121 -18.28 11.03 -5.00
CA GLY A 121 -19.68 11.29 -5.36
C GLY A 121 -20.64 10.14 -5.03
N VAL A 122 -20.21 9.17 -4.21
CA VAL A 122 -20.95 7.94 -3.94
C VAL A 122 -22.03 8.18 -2.88
N THR A 123 -23.29 8.04 -3.28
CA THR A 123 -24.46 8.18 -2.39
C THR A 123 -24.89 6.88 -1.72
N ASP A 124 -24.75 5.74 -2.41
CA ASP A 124 -25.02 4.40 -1.87
C ASP A 124 -23.70 3.65 -1.66
N TRP A 125 -23.17 3.76 -0.45
CA TRP A 125 -21.91 3.11 -0.09
C TRP A 125 -22.00 1.59 -0.11
N ARG A 126 -23.18 0.99 0.13
CA ARG A 126 -23.34 -0.47 0.13
C ARG A 126 -23.19 -0.99 -1.28
N ALA A 127 -23.90 -0.35 -2.22
CA ALA A 127 -23.79 -0.66 -3.64
C ALA A 127 -22.35 -0.46 -4.12
N ALA A 128 -21.68 0.64 -3.76
CA ALA A 128 -20.30 0.89 -4.18
C ALA A 128 -19.29 -0.11 -3.60
N VAL A 129 -19.38 -0.44 -2.32
CA VAL A 129 -18.51 -1.47 -1.71
C VAL A 129 -18.79 -2.84 -2.32
N SER A 130 -20.05 -3.19 -2.58
CA SER A 130 -20.38 -4.45 -3.27
C SER A 130 -19.90 -4.46 -4.71
N GLY A 131 -20.04 -3.36 -5.45
CA GLY A 131 -19.56 -3.22 -6.82
C GLY A 131 -18.05 -3.39 -6.88
N LEU A 132 -17.33 -2.73 -5.97
CA LEU A 132 -15.89 -2.90 -5.81
C LEU A 132 -15.54 -4.38 -5.56
N LEU A 133 -16.07 -4.99 -4.51
CA LEU A 133 -15.68 -6.36 -4.13
C LEU A 133 -16.09 -7.41 -5.18
N LEU A 134 -17.19 -7.19 -5.90
CA LEU A 134 -17.72 -8.14 -6.87
C LEU A 134 -17.22 -7.94 -8.30
N HIS A 135 -16.76 -6.74 -8.67
CA HIS A 135 -16.41 -6.39 -10.05
C HIS A 135 -15.10 -5.61 -10.17
N ASP A 136 -14.89 -4.57 -9.36
CA ASP A 136 -13.86 -3.54 -9.66
C ASP A 136 -12.58 -3.62 -8.80
N TYR A 137 -12.50 -4.53 -7.83
CA TYR A 137 -11.42 -4.56 -6.83
C TYR A 137 -10.02 -4.60 -7.47
N PHE A 138 -9.83 -5.43 -8.50
CA PHE A 138 -8.56 -5.56 -9.21
C PHE A 138 -8.40 -4.57 -10.38
N LEU A 139 -9.36 -3.66 -10.58
CA LEU A 139 -9.42 -2.69 -11.67
C LEU A 139 -9.03 -1.28 -11.22
N LYS A 140 -8.00 -1.18 -10.35
CA LYS A 140 -7.36 0.07 -9.89
C LYS A 140 -8.28 1.30 -9.93
N HIS A 141 -9.22 1.37 -9.00
CA HIS A 141 -10.11 2.52 -8.90
C HIS A 141 -9.40 3.67 -8.16
N PRO A 142 -9.08 4.82 -8.78
CA PRO A 142 -8.26 5.87 -8.18
C PRO A 142 -8.80 6.37 -6.83
N GLY A 143 -10.12 6.41 -6.70
CA GLY A 143 -10.81 6.80 -5.47
C GLY A 143 -10.71 5.83 -4.30
N LEU A 144 -10.60 4.52 -4.58
CA LEU A 144 -10.71 3.47 -3.56
C LEU A 144 -9.39 2.74 -3.31
N VAL A 145 -8.27 3.32 -3.77
CA VAL A 145 -6.90 2.81 -3.56
C VAL A 145 -6.60 2.54 -2.07
N VAL A 146 -7.23 3.28 -1.15
CA VAL A 146 -7.11 3.01 0.31
C VAL A 146 -7.44 1.57 0.68
N ILE A 147 -8.45 0.98 0.04
CA ILE A 147 -8.95 -0.36 0.37
C ILE A 147 -7.93 -1.38 -0.10
N GLU A 148 -7.54 -1.30 -1.38
CA GLU A 148 -6.51 -2.16 -2.00
C GLU A 148 -5.21 -2.12 -1.19
N ARG A 149 -4.70 -0.91 -0.88
CA ARG A 149 -3.42 -0.76 -0.16
C ARG A 149 -3.49 -1.24 1.29
N THR A 150 -4.62 -1.04 1.95
CA THR A 150 -4.85 -1.60 3.29
C THR A 150 -4.94 -3.12 3.23
N ALA A 151 -5.62 -3.67 2.23
CA ALA A 151 -5.77 -5.11 2.05
C ALA A 151 -4.41 -5.79 1.82
N VAL A 152 -3.59 -5.28 0.90
CA VAL A 152 -2.22 -5.79 0.66
C VAL A 152 -1.39 -5.78 1.96
N LEU A 153 -1.48 -4.72 2.77
CA LEU A 153 -0.80 -4.65 4.06
C LEU A 153 -1.31 -5.71 5.04
N VAL A 154 -2.62 -5.84 5.18
CA VAL A 154 -3.28 -6.82 6.07
C VAL A 154 -2.99 -8.26 5.64
N GLU A 155 -3.07 -8.54 4.35
CA GLU A 155 -2.76 -9.83 3.74
C GLU A 155 -1.30 -10.20 3.93
N GLY A 156 -0.38 -9.26 3.73
CA GLY A 156 1.03 -9.45 3.99
C GLY A 156 1.30 -9.85 5.45
N VAL A 157 0.75 -9.10 6.41
CA VAL A 157 0.93 -9.40 7.83
C VAL A 157 0.30 -10.75 8.21
N ALA A 158 -0.88 -11.06 7.67
CA ALA A 158 -1.53 -12.35 7.86
C ALA A 158 -0.72 -13.50 7.25
N LEU A 159 -0.11 -13.29 6.08
CA LEU A 159 0.79 -14.24 5.43
C LEU A 159 1.99 -14.52 6.32
N ALA A 160 2.60 -13.50 6.94
CA ALA A 160 3.69 -13.70 7.90
C ALA A 160 3.27 -14.57 9.10
N ALA A 161 2.06 -14.37 9.63
CA ALA A 161 1.52 -15.19 10.71
C ALA A 161 1.31 -16.66 10.29
N ILE A 162 0.76 -16.91 9.09
CA ILE A 162 0.61 -18.29 8.57
C ILE A 162 1.98 -18.93 8.33
N VAL A 163 2.92 -18.21 7.74
CA VAL A 163 4.28 -18.71 7.52
C VAL A 163 4.94 -19.08 8.85
N ALA A 164 4.83 -18.24 9.89
CA ALA A 164 5.39 -18.52 11.20
C ALA A 164 4.80 -19.81 11.83
N ARG A 165 3.49 -20.04 11.69
CA ARG A 165 2.83 -21.27 12.16
C ARG A 165 3.30 -22.52 11.41
N VAL A 166 3.42 -22.41 10.10
CA VAL A 166 3.72 -23.54 9.23
C VAL A 166 5.21 -23.90 9.26
N THR A 167 6.08 -22.95 9.56
CA THR A 167 7.54 -23.12 9.61
C THR A 167 8.07 -23.34 11.03
N ASN A 168 7.23 -23.84 11.94
CA ASN A 168 7.66 -24.17 13.31
C ASN A 168 8.78 -25.23 13.38
N GLY A 169 8.95 -26.05 12.32
CA GLY A 169 10.03 -27.01 12.17
C GLY A 169 11.16 -26.55 11.24
N PHE A 170 12.39 -27.03 11.51
CA PHE A 170 13.57 -26.71 10.70
C PHE A 170 13.40 -27.09 9.21
N ARG A 171 12.79 -28.25 8.93
CA ARG A 171 12.65 -28.78 7.58
C ARG A 171 11.78 -27.87 6.70
N GLU A 172 10.63 -27.46 7.21
CA GLU A 172 9.69 -26.57 6.53
C GLU A 172 10.29 -25.18 6.33
N ALA A 173 10.91 -24.62 7.37
CA ALA A 173 11.56 -23.32 7.30
C ALA A 173 12.71 -23.29 6.28
N HIS A 174 13.56 -24.32 6.28
CA HIS A 174 14.66 -24.44 5.34
C HIS A 174 14.18 -24.61 3.89
N ARG A 175 13.13 -25.42 3.65
CA ARG A 175 12.52 -25.56 2.33
C ARG A 175 11.93 -24.25 1.82
N LEU A 176 11.20 -23.54 2.66
CA LEU A 176 10.58 -22.27 2.28
C LEU A 176 11.64 -21.20 2.00
N SER A 177 12.68 -21.10 2.83
CA SER A 177 13.86 -20.27 2.55
C SER A 177 14.50 -20.62 1.20
N GLY A 178 14.65 -21.91 0.90
CA GLY A 178 15.14 -22.38 -0.40
C GLY A 178 14.25 -21.97 -1.57
N MET A 179 12.93 -21.94 -1.41
CA MET A 179 12.00 -21.50 -2.46
C MET A 179 11.97 -19.98 -2.65
N VAL A 180 12.13 -19.20 -1.57
CA VAL A 180 12.38 -17.74 -1.67
C VAL A 180 13.65 -17.48 -2.50
N LEU A 181 14.72 -18.23 -2.24
CA LEU A 181 15.96 -18.15 -3.02
C LEU A 181 15.76 -18.58 -4.48
N ALA A 182 15.02 -19.66 -4.73
CA ALA A 182 14.75 -20.14 -6.08
C ALA A 182 13.96 -19.09 -6.89
N GLY A 183 12.88 -18.54 -6.34
CA GLY A 183 12.08 -17.49 -6.98
C GLY A 183 12.90 -16.22 -7.25
N GLY A 184 13.70 -15.78 -6.27
CA GLY A 184 14.57 -14.63 -6.45
C GLY A 184 15.71 -14.84 -7.45
N THR A 185 16.26 -16.06 -7.52
CA THR A 185 17.30 -16.40 -8.52
C THR A 185 16.70 -16.43 -9.92
N ALA A 186 15.49 -16.97 -10.08
CA ALA A 186 14.77 -16.94 -11.35
C ALA A 186 14.44 -15.49 -11.77
N ALA A 187 14.03 -14.63 -10.83
CA ALA A 187 13.85 -13.20 -11.07
C ALA A 187 15.14 -12.49 -11.49
N ALA A 188 16.26 -12.80 -10.83
CA ALA A 188 17.55 -12.26 -11.20
C ALA A 188 17.98 -12.74 -12.60
N LEU A 189 17.72 -14.00 -12.94
CA LEU A 189 18.06 -14.55 -14.25
C LEU A 189 17.34 -13.81 -15.39
N LEU A 190 16.08 -13.41 -15.23
CA LEU A 190 15.38 -12.60 -16.25
C LEU A 190 16.01 -11.21 -16.43
N ASN A 191 16.51 -10.60 -15.35
CA ASN A 191 17.23 -9.33 -15.45
C ASN A 191 18.58 -9.48 -16.15
N VAL A 192 19.32 -10.56 -15.83
CA VAL A 192 20.57 -10.90 -16.51
C VAL A 192 20.32 -11.21 -17.99
N TYR A 193 19.26 -11.97 -18.30
CA TYR A 193 18.86 -12.25 -19.68
C TYR A 193 18.59 -10.96 -20.44
N ARG A 194 17.81 -10.04 -19.87
CA ARG A 194 17.52 -8.75 -20.50
C ARG A 194 18.78 -7.90 -20.69
N LEU A 195 19.71 -7.93 -19.74
CA LEU A 195 21.00 -7.24 -19.86
C LEU A 195 21.81 -7.79 -21.05
N VAL A 196 21.91 -9.12 -21.14
CA VAL A 196 22.62 -9.80 -22.24
C VAL A 196 21.94 -9.53 -23.58
N GLU A 197 20.61 -9.56 -23.62
CA GLU A 197 19.82 -9.23 -24.80
C GLU A 197 20.13 -7.80 -25.32
N VAL A 198 20.18 -6.82 -24.42
CA VAL A 198 20.51 -5.44 -24.80
C VAL A 198 21.94 -5.33 -25.33
N ALA A 199 22.91 -6.02 -24.70
CA ALA A 199 24.30 -6.03 -25.14
C ALA A 199 24.47 -6.71 -26.51
N LEU A 200 23.76 -7.80 -26.77
CA LEU A 200 23.79 -8.52 -28.06
C LEU A 200 23.22 -7.69 -29.22
N ARG A 201 22.26 -6.79 -28.94
CA ARG A 201 21.67 -5.91 -29.95
C ARG A 201 22.61 -4.79 -30.41
N ARG A 202 23.76 -4.59 -29.75
CA ARG A 202 24.73 -3.53 -30.07
C ARG A 202 26.17 -4.08 -30.09
N PRO A 203 26.71 -4.51 -31.25
CA PRO A 203 28.12 -4.88 -31.35
C PRO A 203 29.05 -3.66 -31.18
N PRO A 204 30.25 -3.81 -30.58
CA PRO A 204 30.81 -5.04 -30.03
C PRO A 204 30.25 -5.39 -28.64
N PHE A 205 29.97 -6.68 -28.42
CA PHE A 205 29.23 -7.17 -27.24
C PHE A 205 29.84 -6.77 -25.88
N VAL A 206 31.17 -6.89 -25.73
CA VAL A 206 31.85 -6.64 -24.44
C VAL A 206 31.74 -5.17 -24.03
N GLU A 207 31.92 -4.25 -24.98
CA GLU A 207 31.81 -2.82 -24.74
C GLU A 207 30.36 -2.44 -24.41
N SER A 208 29.40 -2.93 -25.19
CA SER A 208 27.97 -2.70 -24.95
C SER A 208 27.46 -3.32 -23.66
N LEU A 209 27.98 -4.47 -23.24
CA LEU A 209 27.68 -5.06 -21.94
C LEU A 209 28.24 -4.18 -20.80
N GLY A 210 29.47 -3.70 -20.95
CA GLY A 210 30.08 -2.76 -20.01
C GLY A 210 29.31 -1.44 -19.92
N GLU A 211 28.88 -0.89 -21.05
CA GLU A 211 28.05 0.31 -21.13
C GLU A 211 26.67 0.07 -20.51
N ALA A 212 26.00 -1.04 -20.85
CA ALA A 212 24.71 -1.40 -20.29
C ALA A 212 24.77 -1.55 -18.76
N LEU A 213 25.81 -2.21 -18.24
CA LEU A 213 26.08 -2.32 -16.80
C LEU A 213 26.36 -0.97 -16.14
N ARG A 214 26.86 0.03 -16.88
CA ARG A 214 27.21 1.36 -16.39
C ARG A 214 26.07 2.37 -16.48
N LEU A 215 25.21 2.28 -17.49
CA LEU A 215 24.23 3.31 -17.82
C LEU A 215 22.79 2.87 -17.57
N LEU A 216 22.46 1.60 -17.78
CA LEU A 216 21.08 1.15 -17.70
C LEU A 216 20.67 0.85 -16.26
N ARG A 217 19.44 1.24 -15.95
CA ARG A 217 18.75 0.92 -14.70
C ARG A 217 17.39 0.36 -15.03
N PHE A 218 17.19 -0.92 -14.76
CA PHE A 218 15.92 -1.57 -15.06
C PHE A 218 15.64 -2.73 -14.12
N ASN A 219 14.38 -3.16 -14.12
CA ASN A 219 13.91 -4.37 -13.50
C ASN A 219 12.82 -4.96 -14.40
N THR A 220 12.88 -6.26 -14.70
CA THR A 220 11.93 -6.89 -15.64
C THR A 220 10.55 -7.20 -15.05
N GLN A 221 10.42 -7.18 -13.72
CA GLN A 221 9.24 -7.69 -13.01
C GLN A 221 8.24 -6.59 -12.65
N TYR A 222 8.73 -5.39 -12.32
CA TYR A 222 7.95 -4.23 -11.86
C TYR A 222 8.77 -2.95 -11.92
N GLY A 223 8.08 -1.80 -11.96
CA GLY A 223 8.67 -0.49 -12.24
C GLY A 223 9.47 0.15 -11.10
N ASP A 224 9.20 -0.16 -9.83
CA ASP A 224 9.95 0.43 -8.71
C ASP A 224 11.33 -0.24 -8.56
N LEU A 225 12.34 0.44 -9.09
CA LEU A 225 13.73 -0.01 -9.12
C LEU A 225 14.38 0.00 -7.73
N ASN A 226 13.93 0.85 -6.80
CA ASN A 226 14.43 0.86 -5.41
C ASN A 226 13.86 -0.32 -4.63
N ALA A 227 12.58 -0.65 -4.86
CA ALA A 227 11.97 -1.86 -4.32
C ALA A 227 12.63 -3.12 -4.88
N ALA A 228 12.96 -3.14 -6.17
CA ALA A 228 13.69 -4.24 -6.80
C ALA A 228 15.07 -4.45 -6.17
N GLY A 229 15.82 -3.35 -5.97
CA GLY A 229 17.09 -3.41 -5.26
C GLY A 229 16.95 -3.94 -3.83
N SER A 230 15.95 -3.49 -3.08
CA SER A 230 15.67 -3.97 -1.72
C SER A 230 15.40 -5.48 -1.70
N TYR A 231 14.60 -5.96 -2.65
CA TYR A 231 14.31 -7.39 -2.83
C TYR A 231 15.58 -8.19 -3.14
N PHE A 232 16.34 -7.82 -4.18
CA PHE A 232 17.55 -8.55 -4.56
C PHE A 232 18.64 -8.50 -3.48
N ALA A 233 18.76 -7.40 -2.73
CA ALA A 233 19.67 -7.31 -1.58
C ALA A 233 19.29 -8.31 -0.48
N MET A 234 18.02 -8.38 -0.11
CA MET A 234 17.51 -9.37 0.87
C MET A 234 17.83 -10.80 0.43
N VAL A 235 17.51 -11.15 -0.81
CA VAL A 235 17.72 -12.51 -1.33
C VAL A 235 19.21 -12.83 -1.50
N ALA A 236 20.04 -11.86 -1.93
CA ALA A 236 21.49 -12.04 -2.05
C ALA A 236 22.16 -12.32 -0.71
N VAL A 237 21.82 -11.57 0.34
CA VAL A 237 22.31 -11.80 1.70
C VAL A 237 21.85 -13.18 2.21
N LEU A 238 20.59 -13.55 1.94
CA LEU A 238 20.08 -14.88 2.29
C LEU A 238 20.87 -15.99 1.57
N ALA A 239 21.16 -15.83 0.28
CA ALA A 239 21.91 -16.78 -0.54
C ALA A 239 23.35 -16.91 -0.05
N ALA A 240 24.04 -15.80 0.20
CA ALA A 240 25.40 -15.78 0.71
C ALA A 240 25.52 -16.49 2.07
N CYS A 241 24.55 -16.26 2.97
CA CYS A 241 24.50 -16.97 4.24
C CYS A 241 24.30 -18.48 4.04
N HIS A 242 23.37 -18.90 3.17
CA HIS A 242 23.11 -20.32 2.87
C HIS A 242 24.31 -21.01 2.20
N ALA A 243 24.99 -20.31 1.29
CA ALA A 243 26.21 -20.78 0.62
C ALA A 243 27.34 -21.00 1.61
N GLY A 244 27.46 -20.12 2.60
CA GLY A 244 28.47 -20.22 3.64
C GLY A 244 28.31 -21.49 4.49
N PHE A 245 27.09 -21.95 4.78
CA PHE A 245 26.89 -23.12 5.63
C PHE A 245 27.39 -24.39 4.93
N ARG A 246 28.10 -25.26 5.67
CA ARG A 246 28.60 -26.57 5.20
C ARG A 246 27.46 -27.57 4.95
N THR A 247 26.52 -27.17 4.11
CA THR A 247 25.43 -28.01 3.63
C THR A 247 25.89 -28.67 2.35
N ARG A 248 25.43 -29.89 2.08
CA ARG A 248 25.72 -30.64 0.84
C ARG A 248 25.30 -29.87 -0.43
N ARG A 249 24.44 -28.86 -0.29
CA ARG A 249 23.90 -28.00 -1.37
C ARG A 249 24.45 -26.57 -1.35
N GLY A 250 25.45 -26.27 -0.53
CA GLY A 250 26.03 -24.92 -0.39
C GLY A 250 26.47 -24.31 -1.73
N TRP A 251 26.98 -25.14 -2.64
CA TRP A 251 27.41 -24.72 -3.99
C TRP A 251 26.27 -24.18 -4.86
N ILE A 252 25.03 -24.67 -4.71
CA ILE A 252 23.87 -24.18 -5.47
C ILE A 252 23.59 -22.73 -5.06
N TYR A 253 23.62 -22.45 -3.76
CA TYR A 253 23.42 -21.10 -3.24
C TYR A 253 24.59 -20.19 -3.62
N ALA A 254 25.82 -20.71 -3.64
CA ALA A 254 26.99 -19.95 -4.10
C ALA A 254 26.85 -19.54 -5.58
N ALA A 255 26.35 -20.45 -6.44
CA ALA A 255 26.11 -20.15 -7.86
C ALA A 255 24.99 -19.12 -8.08
N ALA A 256 24.04 -18.99 -7.16
CA ALA A 256 22.99 -17.97 -7.23
C ALA A 256 23.46 -16.55 -6.89
N VAL A 257 24.51 -16.41 -6.06
CA VAL A 257 25.00 -15.11 -5.58
C VAL A 257 25.41 -14.16 -6.73
N PRO A 258 26.20 -14.58 -7.74
CA PRO A 258 26.55 -13.70 -8.86
C PRO A 258 25.35 -13.20 -9.67
N LEU A 259 24.33 -14.04 -9.88
CA LEU A 259 23.10 -13.65 -10.59
C LEU A 259 22.34 -12.59 -9.79
N LEU A 260 22.15 -12.83 -8.48
CA LEU A 260 21.48 -11.89 -7.59
C LEU A 260 22.25 -10.58 -7.44
N ALA A 261 23.57 -10.62 -7.39
CA ALA A 261 24.43 -9.45 -7.36
C ALA A 261 24.34 -8.63 -8.66
N CYS A 262 24.27 -9.29 -9.81
CA CYS A 262 24.06 -8.63 -11.11
C CYS A 262 22.69 -7.95 -11.18
N ALA A 263 21.61 -8.64 -10.77
CA ALA A 263 20.28 -8.04 -10.73
C ALA A 263 20.19 -6.86 -9.73
N LEU A 264 20.81 -6.99 -8.56
CA LEU A 264 20.96 -5.91 -7.59
C LEU A 264 21.72 -4.71 -8.18
N TRP A 265 22.80 -4.96 -8.92
CA TRP A 265 23.58 -3.94 -9.58
C TRP A 265 22.77 -3.17 -10.63
N VAL A 266 22.08 -3.90 -11.52
CA VAL A 266 21.26 -3.33 -12.60
C VAL A 266 20.02 -2.59 -12.05
N SER A 267 19.53 -2.95 -10.85
CA SER A 267 18.50 -2.15 -10.16
C SER A 267 18.96 -0.72 -9.85
N GLY A 268 20.27 -0.45 -9.82
CA GLY A 268 20.87 0.86 -9.54
C GLY A 268 20.62 1.40 -8.13
N SER A 269 20.11 0.59 -7.20
CA SER A 269 19.84 1.03 -5.82
C SER A 269 21.12 1.04 -4.97
N ARG A 270 21.74 2.21 -4.81
CA ARG A 270 22.94 2.44 -3.98
C ARG A 270 22.77 1.96 -2.54
N VAL A 271 21.64 2.33 -1.94
CA VAL A 271 21.26 1.98 -0.56
C VAL A 271 21.21 0.46 -0.40
N ALA A 272 20.63 -0.25 -1.38
CA ALA A 272 20.53 -1.70 -1.35
C ALA A 272 21.87 -2.41 -1.53
N LEU A 273 22.75 -1.91 -2.41
CA LEU A 273 24.12 -2.42 -2.55
C LEU A 273 24.91 -2.30 -1.24
N VAL A 274 24.90 -1.13 -0.61
CA VAL A 274 25.58 -0.89 0.67
C VAL A 274 25.01 -1.77 1.77
N ALA A 275 23.68 -1.85 1.89
CA ALA A 275 23.02 -2.72 2.86
C ALA A 275 23.44 -4.19 2.68
N ALA A 276 23.45 -4.69 1.44
CA ALA A 276 23.81 -6.07 1.14
C ALA A 276 25.27 -6.39 1.53
N VAL A 277 26.21 -5.50 1.20
CA VAL A 277 27.63 -5.67 1.55
C VAL A 277 27.81 -5.69 3.07
N LEU A 278 27.29 -4.68 3.77
CA LEU A 278 27.45 -4.57 5.22
C LEU A 278 26.79 -5.73 5.97
N CYS A 279 25.56 -6.13 5.59
CA CYS A 279 24.88 -7.26 6.22
C CYS A 279 25.58 -8.59 5.93
N THR A 280 26.17 -8.77 4.74
CA THR A 280 26.94 -9.98 4.41
C THR A 280 28.22 -10.04 5.25
N ILE A 281 28.98 -8.94 5.35
CA ILE A 281 30.17 -8.86 6.20
C ILE A 281 29.82 -9.11 7.67
N ALA A 282 28.77 -8.46 8.18
CA ALA A 282 28.30 -8.65 9.55
C ALA A 282 27.90 -10.11 9.82
N ALA A 283 27.21 -10.76 8.86
CA ALA A 283 26.86 -12.18 8.97
C ALA A 283 28.10 -13.10 8.99
N ILE A 284 29.10 -12.82 8.14
CA ILE A 284 30.37 -13.56 8.11
C ILE A 284 31.14 -13.36 9.44
N ALA A 285 31.22 -12.12 9.92
CA ALA A 285 31.90 -11.79 11.18
C ALA A 285 31.21 -12.46 12.38
N LEU A 286 29.88 -12.38 12.46
CA LEU A 286 29.09 -13.05 13.51
C LEU A 286 29.28 -14.57 13.48
N ARG A 287 29.49 -15.16 12.30
CA ARG A 287 29.75 -16.58 12.16
C ARG A 287 31.17 -16.96 12.61
N ARG A 288 32.17 -16.19 12.21
CA ARG A 288 33.59 -16.50 12.47
C ARG A 288 33.99 -16.20 13.91
N TYR A 289 33.51 -15.08 14.45
CA TYR A 289 33.90 -14.55 15.77
C TYR A 289 32.75 -14.56 16.78
N GLY A 290 31.60 -15.17 16.44
CA GLY A 290 30.39 -15.09 17.26
C GLY A 290 30.51 -15.59 18.69
N ARG A 291 31.44 -16.53 18.96
CA ARG A 291 31.72 -17.02 20.33
C ARG A 291 32.43 -15.95 21.15
N GLU A 292 33.39 -15.25 20.55
CA GLU A 292 34.10 -14.13 21.16
C GLU A 292 33.14 -12.97 21.34
N LEU A 293 32.46 -12.51 20.28
CA LEU A 293 31.43 -11.45 20.32
C LEU A 293 30.34 -11.68 21.39
N ARG A 294 29.97 -12.93 21.68
CA ARG A 294 29.00 -13.27 22.75
C ARG A 294 29.53 -13.01 24.16
N ARG A 295 30.85 -13.05 24.39
CA ARG A 295 31.47 -12.64 25.67
C ARG A 295 31.40 -11.12 25.86
N PHE A 296 31.14 -10.35 24.80
CA PHE A 296 31.09 -8.88 24.77
C PHE A 296 29.64 -8.34 24.69
N SER A 297 28.64 -9.06 25.19
CA SER A 297 27.19 -8.81 24.99
C SER A 297 26.58 -7.61 25.75
N SER A 298 27.38 -6.65 26.22
CA SER A 298 26.83 -5.47 26.90
C SER A 298 26.00 -4.62 25.93
N PRO A 299 24.86 -4.04 26.37
CA PRO A 299 23.98 -3.24 25.51
C PRO A 299 24.72 -2.06 24.85
N LEU A 300 25.69 -1.46 25.55
CA LEU A 300 26.55 -0.40 25.02
C LEU A 300 27.37 -0.83 23.80
N ARG A 301 27.86 -2.08 23.73
CA ARG A 301 28.65 -2.57 22.59
C ARG A 301 27.77 -2.96 21.41
N LEU A 302 26.54 -3.42 21.68
CA LEU A 302 25.53 -3.61 20.62
C LEU A 302 25.13 -2.27 20.00
N ALA A 303 24.94 -1.24 20.84
CA ALA A 303 24.71 0.13 20.39
C ALA A 303 25.91 0.68 19.61
N ALA A 304 27.15 0.43 20.06
CA ALA A 304 28.35 0.83 19.32
C ALA A 304 28.51 0.10 17.98
N ALA A 305 28.19 -1.20 17.91
CA ALA A 305 28.21 -1.96 16.65
C ALA A 305 27.12 -1.49 15.69
N ALA A 306 25.91 -1.21 16.19
CA ALA A 306 24.85 -0.59 15.40
C ALA A 306 25.26 0.81 14.91
N GLY A 307 25.85 1.62 15.79
CA GLY A 307 26.41 2.93 15.45
C GLY A 307 27.50 2.86 14.38
N PHE A 308 28.46 1.95 14.52
CA PHE A 308 29.49 1.70 13.52
C PHE A 308 28.89 1.26 12.19
N MET A 309 27.90 0.37 12.19
CA MET A 309 27.21 -0.06 10.97
C MET A 309 26.48 1.11 10.30
N ILE A 310 25.83 1.99 11.07
CA ILE A 310 25.17 3.20 10.55
C ILE A 310 26.20 4.16 9.96
N LEU A 311 27.34 4.37 10.64
CA LEU A 311 28.42 5.24 10.16
C LEU A 311 29.08 4.67 8.90
N ALA A 312 29.40 3.38 8.87
CA ALA A 312 29.93 2.67 7.71
C ALA A 312 28.94 2.70 6.54
N PHE A 313 27.64 2.59 6.82
CA PHE A 313 26.58 2.72 5.83
C PHE A 313 26.55 4.14 5.22
N GLY A 314 26.58 5.18 6.06
CA GLY A 314 26.66 6.57 5.60
C GLY A 314 27.91 6.85 4.78
N PHE A 315 29.07 6.37 5.24
CA PHE A 315 30.35 6.53 4.56
C PHE A 315 30.41 5.81 3.20
N LEU A 316 29.98 4.55 3.13
CA LEU A 316 30.03 3.78 1.89
C LEU A 316 29.04 4.30 0.84
N ILE A 317 27.89 4.84 1.26
CA ILE A 317 26.95 5.52 0.36
C ILE A 317 27.62 6.74 -0.30
N PHE A 318 28.42 7.50 0.46
CA PHE A 318 29.11 8.69 -0.03
C PHE A 318 30.24 8.33 -1.02
N LEU A 319 30.92 7.21 -0.81
CA LEU A 319 32.05 6.77 -1.63
C LEU A 319 31.67 6.16 -3.00
N LEU A 320 30.43 5.71 -3.20
CA LEU A 320 30.00 5.07 -4.45
C LEU A 320 29.61 6.15 -5.50
N PRO A 321 30.51 6.55 -6.42
CA PRO A 321 30.25 7.59 -7.40
C PRO A 321 29.60 6.91 -8.61
N LEU A 322 28.32 6.60 -8.51
CA LEU A 322 27.57 6.06 -9.64
C LEU A 322 26.78 7.22 -10.27
N THR A 323 27.42 7.85 -11.25
CA THR A 323 26.86 8.83 -12.20
C THR A 323 25.67 8.21 -12.93
N ARG A 324 24.47 8.21 -12.33
CA ARG A 324 23.25 7.70 -12.95
C ARG A 324 22.09 8.63 -12.62
N HIS A 325 21.95 9.67 -13.46
CA HIS A 325 20.90 10.69 -13.55
C HIS A 325 20.54 11.44 -12.25
N GLY A 326 20.80 12.75 -12.24
CA GLY A 326 20.59 13.66 -11.12
C GLY A 326 21.84 13.79 -10.24
N THR A 327 22.14 15.00 -9.79
CA THR A 327 23.23 15.22 -8.82
C THR A 327 22.88 14.53 -7.49
N PHE A 328 23.87 13.96 -6.80
CA PHE A 328 23.65 13.36 -5.47
C PHE A 328 22.97 14.35 -4.52
N GLN A 329 23.36 15.63 -4.62
CA GLN A 329 22.75 16.73 -3.90
C GLN A 329 21.24 16.85 -4.17
N TYR A 330 20.81 16.84 -5.44
CA TYR A 330 19.38 16.88 -5.80
C TYR A 330 18.61 15.69 -5.21
N SER A 331 19.12 14.47 -5.36
CA SER A 331 18.44 13.29 -4.80
C SER A 331 18.35 13.33 -3.26
N MET A 332 19.36 13.86 -2.59
CA MET A 332 19.37 13.98 -1.12
C MET A 332 18.45 15.10 -0.64
N SER A 333 18.47 16.27 -1.30
CA SER A 333 17.58 17.39 -0.97
C SER A 333 16.11 17.00 -1.19
N THR A 334 15.78 16.34 -2.30
CA THR A 334 14.43 15.82 -2.55
C THR A 334 14.00 14.86 -1.44
N ARG A 335 14.85 13.91 -1.03
CA ARG A 335 14.53 12.97 0.06
C ARG A 335 14.34 13.66 1.41
N LEU A 336 15.13 14.67 1.71
CA LEU A 336 14.98 15.44 2.95
C LEU A 336 13.66 16.22 2.95
N GLU A 337 13.29 16.83 1.83
CA GLU A 337 12.00 17.52 1.70
C GLU A 337 10.82 16.55 1.77
N LEU A 338 10.94 15.34 1.21
CA LEU A 338 9.94 14.28 1.40
C LEU A 338 9.84 13.87 2.88
N LEU A 339 10.96 13.73 3.58
CA LEU A 339 10.97 13.45 5.02
C LEU A 339 10.25 14.56 5.82
N LYS A 340 10.49 15.83 5.49
CA LYS A 340 9.81 16.98 6.11
C LYS A 340 8.31 17.01 5.78
N THR A 341 7.92 16.64 4.57
CA THR A 341 6.51 16.48 4.17
C THR A 341 5.82 15.44 5.03
N GLY A 342 6.44 14.26 5.23
CA GLY A 342 5.95 13.27 6.18
C GLY A 342 5.90 13.80 7.62
N GLY A 343 6.93 14.54 8.05
CA GLY A 343 6.95 15.19 9.36
C GLY A 343 5.76 16.14 9.58
N ARG A 344 5.37 16.93 8.58
CA ARG A 344 4.20 17.80 8.63
C ARG A 344 2.89 17.00 8.77
N MET A 345 2.75 15.89 8.05
CA MET A 345 1.59 14.99 8.23
C MET A 345 1.52 14.40 9.65
N VAL A 346 2.68 14.09 10.25
CA VAL A 346 2.77 13.57 11.63
C VAL A 346 2.41 14.64 12.65
N VAL A 347 2.87 15.89 12.46
CA VAL A 347 2.50 17.01 13.33
C VAL A 347 0.99 17.23 13.30
N ASP A 348 0.38 17.16 12.11
CA ASP A 348 -1.07 17.33 11.95
C ASP A 348 -1.85 16.17 12.59
N ARG A 349 -1.36 14.92 12.49
CA ARG A 349 -2.05 13.72 13.01
C ARG A 349 -1.11 12.72 13.69
N PRO A 350 -0.63 13.01 14.91
CA PRO A 350 0.49 12.27 15.51
C PRO A 350 0.16 10.85 15.96
N ILE A 351 -1.05 10.61 16.49
CA ILE A 351 -1.36 9.33 17.15
C ILE A 351 -1.76 8.26 16.13
N LEU A 352 -2.70 8.59 15.24
CA LEU A 352 -3.34 7.65 14.30
C LEU A 352 -3.01 7.93 12.82
N GLY A 353 -2.23 8.97 12.54
CA GLY A 353 -1.81 9.32 11.19
C GLY A 353 -2.90 9.93 10.32
N VAL A 354 -2.52 10.29 9.10
CA VAL A 354 -3.44 10.74 8.03
C VAL A 354 -4.22 9.60 7.39
N GLY A 355 -3.89 8.37 7.76
CA GLY A 355 -4.44 7.07 7.41
C GLY A 355 -3.86 6.44 6.14
N THR A 356 -4.17 5.16 5.93
CA THR A 356 -3.49 4.29 4.96
C THR A 356 -3.54 4.83 3.53
N ALA A 357 -2.43 4.77 2.80
CA ALA A 357 -2.28 5.27 1.44
C ALA A 357 -2.58 6.77 1.23
N GLN A 358 -2.79 7.55 2.30
CA GLN A 358 -3.06 8.98 2.17
C GLN A 358 -1.82 9.84 2.05
N TYR A 359 -0.62 9.31 2.29
CA TYR A 359 0.59 10.10 2.05
C TYR A 359 0.63 10.59 0.59
N TYR A 360 0.46 9.66 -0.35
CA TYR A 360 0.47 9.97 -1.78
C TYR A 360 -0.70 10.89 -2.17
N ALA A 361 -1.89 10.65 -1.62
CA ALA A 361 -3.10 11.42 -1.95
C ALA A 361 -3.05 12.86 -1.40
N LEU A 362 -2.55 13.03 -0.17
CA LEU A 362 -2.46 14.32 0.50
C LEU A 362 -1.13 15.03 0.23
N PHE A 363 -0.20 14.42 -0.51
CA PHE A 363 1.10 15.00 -0.83
C PHE A 363 1.03 16.48 -1.25
N PRO A 364 0.15 16.92 -2.17
CA PRO A 364 0.09 18.33 -2.59
C PRO A 364 -0.26 19.32 -1.47
N ARG A 365 -0.97 18.87 -0.42
CA ARG A 365 -1.31 19.72 0.73
C ARG A 365 -0.12 19.95 1.66
N TYR A 366 0.80 18.99 1.70
CA TYR A 366 1.91 18.96 2.66
C TYR A 366 3.27 19.16 2.01
N VAL A 367 3.36 19.35 0.69
CA VAL A 367 4.63 19.62 0.01
C VAL A 367 5.15 21.02 0.36
N SER A 368 6.47 21.23 0.35
CA SER A 368 7.05 22.56 0.57
C SER A 368 7.04 23.33 -0.75
N PRO A 369 6.90 24.67 -0.75
CA PRO A 369 7.01 25.46 -1.96
C PRO A 369 8.33 25.22 -2.71
N GLU A 370 9.41 24.94 -1.98
CA GLU A 370 10.73 24.64 -2.55
C GLU A 370 10.72 23.32 -3.31
N LEU A 371 10.15 22.26 -2.74
CA LEU A 371 10.05 20.95 -3.40
C LEU A 371 9.04 20.99 -4.56
N GLU A 372 7.96 21.75 -4.40
CA GLU A 372 6.97 21.96 -5.46
C GLU A 372 7.58 22.65 -6.68
N ARG A 373 8.36 23.72 -6.47
CA ARG A 373 9.13 24.39 -7.53
C ARG A 373 10.14 23.43 -8.16
N ALA A 374 10.92 22.70 -7.36
CA ALA A 374 11.89 21.74 -7.87
C ALA A 374 11.26 20.65 -8.76
N PHE A 375 10.06 20.18 -8.40
CA PHE A 375 9.32 19.23 -9.23
C PHE A 375 8.72 19.87 -10.48
N ALA A 376 8.19 21.09 -10.39
CA ALA A 376 7.70 21.83 -11.54
C ALA A 376 8.82 22.07 -12.57
N ASP A 377 10.01 22.43 -12.12
CA ASP A 377 11.18 22.67 -12.97
C ASP A 377 11.67 21.36 -13.64
N ALA A 378 11.61 20.23 -12.92
CA ALA A 378 12.14 18.96 -13.40
C ALA A 378 11.16 18.15 -14.27
N VAL A 379 9.85 18.23 -13.99
CA VAL A 379 8.83 17.32 -14.57
C VAL A 379 7.69 18.11 -15.24
N GLY A 380 7.62 19.43 -15.05
CA GLY A 380 6.52 20.26 -15.50
C GLY A 380 5.28 20.17 -14.61
N HIS A 381 4.22 20.88 -15.01
CA HIS A 381 2.92 20.82 -14.34
C HIS A 381 1.99 19.79 -15.00
N PRO A 382 1.12 19.12 -14.21
CA PRO A 382 0.97 19.24 -12.75
C PRO A 382 2.09 18.55 -11.98
N VAL A 383 2.43 19.09 -10.80
CA VAL A 383 3.48 18.55 -9.93
C VAL A 383 3.15 17.10 -9.56
N PRO A 384 4.08 16.13 -9.78
CA PRO A 384 3.83 14.74 -9.47
C PRO A 384 3.61 14.52 -7.98
N ARG A 385 2.65 13.65 -7.65
CA ARG A 385 2.47 13.12 -6.30
C ARG A 385 3.59 12.12 -6.00
N GLU A 386 4.03 12.08 -4.76
CA GLU A 386 5.17 11.25 -4.35
C GLU A 386 4.97 10.66 -2.94
N ASN A 387 5.67 9.55 -2.64
CA ASN A 387 5.69 8.90 -1.34
C ASN A 387 6.87 9.36 -0.48
N ALA A 388 6.96 8.90 0.77
CA ALA A 388 7.97 9.38 1.71
C ALA A 388 9.43 9.04 1.34
N HIS A 389 9.65 8.02 0.47
CA HIS A 389 10.98 7.43 0.23
C HIS A 389 11.72 7.03 1.52
N ASN A 390 10.96 6.76 2.58
CA ASN A 390 11.37 6.16 3.83
C ASN A 390 10.15 5.41 4.40
N GLN A 391 10.23 4.10 4.47
CA GLN A 391 9.10 3.25 4.83
C GLN A 391 8.61 3.50 6.26
N PHE A 392 9.50 3.84 7.19
CA PHE A 392 9.12 4.10 8.58
C PHE A 392 8.38 5.43 8.70
N VAL A 393 8.81 6.45 7.94
CA VAL A 393 8.12 7.74 7.86
C VAL A 393 6.79 7.58 7.13
N GLN A 394 6.72 6.75 6.10
CA GLN A 394 5.46 6.40 5.44
C GLN A 394 4.46 5.82 6.47
N VAL A 395 4.89 4.79 7.22
CA VAL A 395 4.05 4.15 8.24
C VAL A 395 3.69 5.14 9.37
N LEU A 396 4.63 5.99 9.79
CA LEU A 396 4.40 6.98 10.82
C LEU A 396 3.43 8.08 10.38
N ALA A 397 3.55 8.59 9.16
CA ALA A 397 2.64 9.59 8.61
C ALA A 397 1.24 9.00 8.39
N GLU A 398 1.15 7.80 7.83
CA GLU A 398 -0.13 7.19 7.51
C GLU A 398 -0.82 6.58 8.74
N LEU A 399 -0.12 5.90 9.64
CA LEU A 399 -0.75 5.20 10.77
C LEU A 399 -0.41 5.80 12.15
N GLY A 400 0.34 6.90 12.18
CA GLY A 400 0.74 7.59 13.40
C GLY A 400 1.74 6.81 14.25
N VAL A 401 2.03 7.33 15.44
CA VAL A 401 2.90 6.68 16.42
C VAL A 401 2.35 5.31 16.83
N ALA A 402 1.03 5.16 16.92
CA ALA A 402 0.40 3.86 17.21
C ALA A 402 0.72 2.82 16.12
N GLY A 403 0.68 3.24 14.85
CA GLY A 403 1.00 2.39 13.70
C GLY A 403 2.46 2.04 13.62
N LEU A 404 3.34 3.01 13.79
CA LEU A 404 4.78 2.75 13.80
C LEU A 404 5.16 1.84 14.96
N ALA A 405 4.64 2.08 16.17
CA ALA A 405 4.94 1.26 17.34
C ALA A 405 4.48 -0.20 17.18
N SER A 406 3.27 -0.41 16.65
CA SER A 406 2.75 -1.76 16.39
C SER A 406 3.50 -2.46 15.25
N PHE A 407 3.84 -1.74 14.18
CA PHE A 407 4.69 -2.26 13.09
C PHE A 407 6.08 -2.69 13.61
N VAL A 408 6.75 -1.82 14.37
CA VAL A 408 8.05 -2.11 14.99
C VAL A 408 7.95 -3.29 15.95
N LEU A 409 6.89 -3.39 16.75
CA LEU A 409 6.68 -4.52 17.65
C LEU A 409 6.60 -5.86 16.89
N VAL A 410 5.90 -5.90 15.76
CA VAL A 410 5.85 -7.10 14.88
C VAL A 410 7.26 -7.49 14.44
N LEU A 411 8.06 -6.52 13.97
CA LEU A 411 9.44 -6.75 13.53
C LEU A 411 10.35 -7.21 14.67
N LEU A 412 10.26 -6.57 15.84
CA LEU A 412 11.05 -6.94 17.01
C LEU A 412 10.74 -8.37 17.48
N LEU A 413 9.47 -8.78 17.47
CA LEU A 413 9.07 -10.14 17.85
C LEU A 413 9.47 -11.20 16.82
N ALA A 414 9.55 -10.82 15.53
CA ALA A 414 10.09 -11.66 14.47
C ALA A 414 11.61 -11.83 14.60
N LEU A 415 12.34 -10.75 14.89
CA LEU A 415 13.80 -10.73 15.03
C LEU A 415 14.28 -11.24 16.40
N ARG A 416 13.38 -11.37 17.38
CA ARG A 416 13.72 -11.79 18.75
C ARG A 416 14.48 -13.11 18.71
N LYS A 417 15.69 -13.11 19.28
CA LYS A 417 16.50 -14.32 19.48
C LYS A 417 15.73 -15.33 20.35
N ARG A 418 15.76 -16.60 19.94
CA ARG A 418 15.14 -17.72 20.66
C ARG A 418 16.18 -18.82 20.79
N GLY A 419 16.58 -19.12 22.04
CA GLY A 419 17.60 -20.13 22.32
C GLY A 419 18.92 -19.91 21.57
N THR A 420 19.56 -21.01 21.17
CA THR A 420 20.71 -21.01 20.28
C THR A 420 20.28 -20.59 18.88
N LEU A 421 20.89 -19.52 18.36
CA LEU A 421 20.59 -19.04 17.01
C LEU A 421 21.14 -20.04 15.98
N GLU A 422 20.22 -20.80 15.38
CA GLU A 422 20.54 -21.71 14.28
C GLU A 422 21.13 -20.95 13.08
N PRO A 423 22.10 -21.52 12.36
CA PRO A 423 22.80 -20.80 11.29
C PRO A 423 21.86 -20.31 10.17
N TRP A 424 20.92 -21.15 9.73
CA TRP A 424 19.93 -20.77 8.70
C TRP A 424 19.08 -19.56 9.15
N ARG A 425 18.69 -19.52 10.43
CA ARG A 425 17.88 -18.45 11.01
C ARG A 425 18.69 -17.16 11.14
N ALA A 426 19.98 -17.26 11.43
CA ALA A 426 20.89 -16.11 11.37
C ALA A 426 20.92 -15.50 9.96
N GLY A 427 20.93 -16.34 8.91
CA GLY A 427 20.85 -15.89 7.52
C GLY A 427 19.53 -15.18 7.20
N VAL A 428 18.40 -15.72 7.66
CA VAL A 428 17.08 -15.08 7.52
C VAL A 428 17.04 -13.72 8.24
N ILE A 429 17.57 -13.63 9.46
CA ILE A 429 17.65 -12.38 10.23
C ILE A 429 18.54 -11.36 9.53
N ALA A 430 19.70 -11.78 9.00
CA ALA A 430 20.61 -10.91 8.26
C ALA A 430 19.95 -10.36 6.97
N ALA A 431 19.24 -11.22 6.24
CA ALA A 431 18.48 -10.83 5.05
C ALA A 431 17.35 -9.84 5.38
N LEU A 432 16.58 -10.11 6.44
CA LEU A 432 15.52 -9.21 6.90
C LEU A 432 16.09 -7.86 7.36
N THR A 433 17.22 -7.88 8.10
CA THR A 433 17.91 -6.65 8.52
C THR A 433 18.39 -5.85 7.32
N CYS A 434 18.96 -6.51 6.31
CA CYS A 434 19.35 -5.87 5.06
C CYS A 434 18.18 -5.14 4.40
N PHE A 435 17.01 -5.79 4.31
CA PHE A 435 15.80 -5.16 3.78
C PHE A 435 15.33 -3.97 4.63
N LEU A 436 15.36 -4.09 5.97
CA LEU A 436 14.98 -3.00 6.86
C LEU A 436 15.93 -1.79 6.78
N LEU A 437 17.22 -2.01 6.48
CA LEU A 437 18.15 -0.92 6.19
C LEU A 437 17.78 -0.18 4.90
N THR A 438 17.32 -0.89 3.86
CA THR A 438 16.89 -0.22 2.62
C THR A 438 15.60 0.57 2.80
N CYS A 439 14.72 0.15 3.72
CA CYS A 439 13.53 0.90 4.14
C CYS A 439 13.83 2.29 4.74
N LEU A 440 15.06 2.57 5.17
CA LEU A 440 15.44 3.90 5.67
C LEU A 440 15.54 4.95 4.56
N ALA A 441 15.71 4.52 3.30
CA ALA A 441 15.88 5.40 2.15
C ALA A 441 15.06 4.94 0.92
N GLY A 442 14.02 4.15 1.17
CA GLY A 442 13.03 3.74 0.18
C GLY A 442 11.72 3.30 0.84
N HIS A 443 10.72 2.99 0.02
CA HIS A 443 9.39 2.53 0.46
C HIS A 443 9.01 1.18 -0.17
N PRO A 444 9.88 0.15 -0.09
CA PRO A 444 9.71 -1.09 -0.87
C PRO A 444 8.42 -1.86 -0.56
N LEU A 445 7.77 -1.62 0.59
CA LEU A 445 6.52 -2.29 0.94
C LEU A 445 5.29 -1.73 0.19
N LEU A 446 5.43 -0.63 -0.56
CA LEU A 446 4.38 -0.17 -1.47
C LEU A 446 4.34 -0.97 -2.78
N THR A 447 5.32 -1.83 -3.04
CA THR A 447 5.32 -2.78 -4.16
C THR A 447 4.84 -4.16 -3.69
N PRO A 448 3.64 -4.64 -4.10
CA PRO A 448 3.04 -5.85 -3.53
C PRO A 448 3.91 -7.11 -3.63
N MET A 449 4.54 -7.37 -4.79
CA MET A 449 5.48 -8.49 -4.96
C MET A 449 6.61 -8.48 -3.92
N VAL A 450 7.13 -7.29 -3.63
CA VAL A 450 8.21 -7.10 -2.66
C VAL A 450 7.68 -7.20 -1.23
N ALA A 451 6.52 -6.61 -0.96
CA ALA A 451 5.84 -6.68 0.34
C ALA A 451 5.52 -8.13 0.73
N TYR A 452 4.92 -8.94 -0.15
CA TYR A 452 4.62 -10.34 0.14
C TYR A 452 5.89 -11.17 0.35
N SER A 453 6.93 -10.96 -0.45
CA SER A 453 8.22 -11.62 -0.25
C SER A 453 8.83 -11.27 1.11
N PHE A 454 8.78 -9.99 1.48
CA PHE A 454 9.23 -9.51 2.79
C PHE A 454 8.45 -10.17 3.93
N TRP A 455 7.12 -10.21 3.85
CA TRP A 455 6.29 -10.80 4.88
C TRP A 455 6.47 -12.31 5.02
N ILE A 456 6.77 -13.03 3.93
CA ILE A 456 7.21 -14.43 3.99
C ILE A 456 8.50 -14.57 4.81
N VAL A 457 9.48 -13.70 4.58
CA VAL A 457 10.75 -13.70 5.32
C VAL A 457 10.58 -13.28 6.79
N VAL A 458 9.69 -12.33 7.08
CA VAL A 458 9.29 -11.98 8.46
C VAL A 458 8.68 -13.19 9.17
N GLY A 459 7.76 -13.91 8.52
CA GLY A 459 7.18 -15.13 9.06
C GLY A 459 8.21 -16.22 9.32
N LEU A 460 9.17 -16.40 8.40
CA LEU A 460 10.30 -17.33 8.58
C LEU A 460 11.16 -16.96 9.79
N ALA A 461 11.45 -15.67 9.99
CA ALA A 461 12.18 -15.19 11.15
C ALA A 461 11.40 -15.42 12.46
N ALA A 462 10.07 -15.24 12.38
CA ALA A 462 9.15 -15.40 13.50
C ALA A 462 8.78 -16.85 13.84
N GLY A 463 9.13 -17.84 13.01
CA GLY A 463 8.85 -19.26 13.25
C GLY A 463 9.40 -19.79 14.59
N SER A 464 8.69 -20.75 15.20
CA SER A 464 9.01 -21.38 16.50
C SER A 464 8.94 -20.40 17.68
N GLY A 465 7.85 -19.62 17.78
CA GLY A 465 7.66 -18.63 18.85
C GLY A 465 7.15 -19.27 20.13
N PRO A 466 7.54 -18.79 21.32
CA PRO A 466 6.90 -19.26 22.53
C PRO A 466 5.42 -18.96 22.45
N THR A 467 4.61 -19.97 22.71
CA THR A 467 3.17 -19.81 22.89
C THR A 467 2.95 -18.97 24.14
N VAL A 468 1.99 -18.05 24.05
CA VAL A 468 1.65 -17.19 25.18
C VAL A 468 0.85 -18.02 26.19
N THR A 469 1.09 -17.81 27.49
CA THR A 469 0.35 -18.50 28.55
C THR A 469 -1.15 -18.16 28.50
N ALA A 470 -2.00 -19.02 29.07
CA ALA A 470 -3.45 -18.79 29.07
C ALA A 470 -3.85 -17.45 29.71
N ARG A 471 -3.21 -17.08 30.84
CA ARG A 471 -3.44 -15.81 31.54
C ARG A 471 -3.03 -14.61 30.68
N THR A 472 -1.83 -14.64 30.11
CA THR A 472 -1.35 -13.56 29.23
C THR A 472 -2.20 -13.47 27.96
N ARG A 473 -2.67 -14.60 27.42
CA ARG A 473 -3.61 -14.64 26.29
C ARG A 473 -4.93 -13.96 26.63
N GLN A 474 -5.53 -14.23 27.80
CA GLN A 474 -6.79 -13.61 28.22
C GLN A 474 -6.62 -12.10 28.43
N MET A 475 -5.55 -11.68 29.13
CA MET A 475 -5.23 -10.26 29.32
C MET A 475 -5.03 -9.54 27.98
N LEU A 476 -4.31 -10.15 27.05
CA LEU A 476 -4.07 -9.57 25.72
C LEU A 476 -5.33 -9.59 24.85
N ALA A 477 -6.21 -10.59 24.99
CA ALA A 477 -7.50 -10.60 24.30
C ALA A 477 -8.38 -9.43 24.78
N TRP A 478 -8.43 -9.18 26.08
CA TRP A 478 -9.11 -7.99 26.64
C TRP A 478 -8.46 -6.69 26.19
N ALA A 479 -7.13 -6.59 26.20
CA ALA A 479 -6.43 -5.42 25.71
C ALA A 479 -6.68 -5.17 24.21
N THR A 480 -6.73 -6.23 23.40
CA THR A 480 -7.04 -6.15 21.97
C THR A 480 -8.49 -5.74 21.75
N ALA A 481 -9.44 -6.29 22.52
CA ALA A 481 -10.85 -5.91 22.46
C ALA A 481 -11.04 -4.44 22.90
N ALA A 482 -10.37 -4.01 23.96
CA ALA A 482 -10.38 -2.62 24.42
C ALA A 482 -9.77 -1.68 23.37
N ALA A 483 -8.64 -2.05 22.76
CA ALA A 483 -8.02 -1.28 21.68
C ALA A 483 -8.95 -1.20 20.45
N ALA A 484 -9.60 -2.30 20.06
CA ALA A 484 -10.58 -2.31 18.98
C ALA A 484 -11.78 -1.40 19.31
N LEU A 485 -12.30 -1.47 20.53
CA LEU A 485 -13.38 -0.61 21.00
C LEU A 485 -12.96 0.86 20.97
N LEU A 486 -11.77 1.20 21.50
CA LEU A 486 -11.23 2.55 21.46
C LEU A 486 -11.08 3.05 20.02
N LEU A 487 -10.59 2.21 19.10
CA LEU A 487 -10.49 2.56 17.68
C LEU A 487 -11.86 2.87 17.09
N VAL A 488 -12.88 2.05 17.36
CA VAL A 488 -14.27 2.30 16.93
C VAL A 488 -14.80 3.60 17.54
N MET A 489 -14.57 3.83 18.82
CA MET A 489 -15.00 5.05 19.51
C MET A 489 -14.32 6.31 18.96
N THR A 490 -13.12 6.19 18.38
CA THR A 490 -12.44 7.34 17.74
C THR A 490 -12.98 7.66 16.34
N VAL A 491 -13.76 6.78 15.71
CA VAL A 491 -14.26 6.98 14.33
C VAL A 491 -15.07 8.27 14.17
N PRO A 492 -16.06 8.61 15.02
CA PRO A 492 -16.81 9.87 14.90
C PRO A 492 -15.91 11.11 15.00
N TRP A 493 -14.94 11.07 15.91
CA TRP A 493 -13.98 12.16 16.09
C TRP A 493 -13.11 12.32 14.83
N ARG A 494 -12.51 11.22 14.34
CA ARG A 494 -11.71 11.21 13.10
C ARG A 494 -12.51 11.74 11.91
N TRP A 495 -13.76 11.33 11.80
CA TRP A 495 -14.67 11.85 10.78
C TRP A 495 -14.82 13.36 10.80
N GLY A 496 -14.94 13.95 11.98
CA GLY A 496 -15.02 15.39 12.15
C GLY A 496 -13.75 16.13 11.73
N PHE A 497 -12.58 15.51 11.85
CA PHE A 497 -11.33 16.07 11.30
C PHE A 497 -11.28 15.94 9.79
N GLU A 498 -11.54 14.74 9.26
CA GLU A 498 -11.50 14.50 7.82
C GLU A 498 -12.48 15.38 7.05
N ARG A 499 -13.67 15.65 7.62
CA ARG A 499 -14.64 16.60 7.04
C ARG A 499 -14.15 18.04 6.99
N ARG A 500 -13.46 18.51 8.04
CA ARG A 500 -12.92 19.89 8.07
C ARG A 500 -11.81 20.08 7.05
N ASP A 501 -11.02 19.03 6.86
CA ASP A 501 -9.83 19.00 6.03
C ASP A 501 -10.08 18.63 4.57
N ALA A 502 -11.25 18.10 4.25
CA ALA A 502 -11.55 17.68 2.90
C ALA A 502 -11.79 18.87 2.00
N ASP A 503 -11.04 18.93 0.90
CA ASP A 503 -11.45 19.69 -0.25
C ASP A 503 -12.52 18.88 -1.00
N LEU A 504 -13.75 19.41 -0.98
CA LEU A 504 -14.88 18.87 -1.73
C LEU A 504 -15.33 19.87 -2.81
N ALA A 505 -14.63 20.99 -3.01
CA ALA A 505 -15.05 21.97 -4.01
C ALA A 505 -15.15 21.31 -5.39
N GLY A 506 -16.29 21.52 -6.07
CA GLY A 506 -16.59 20.91 -7.37
C GLY A 506 -17.17 19.49 -7.30
N VAL A 507 -17.29 18.88 -6.12
CA VAL A 507 -17.99 17.59 -5.94
C VAL A 507 -19.50 17.83 -5.94
N SER A 508 -20.24 16.96 -6.63
CA SER A 508 -21.71 16.97 -6.64
C SER A 508 -22.29 15.59 -6.36
N LEU A 509 -23.34 15.54 -5.55
CA LEU A 509 -24.11 14.32 -5.21
C LEU A 509 -25.54 14.44 -5.75
N GLY A 510 -26.08 13.35 -6.29
CA GLY A 510 -27.45 13.31 -6.80
C GLY A 510 -27.66 14.05 -8.13
N LEU A 511 -26.58 14.40 -8.84
CA LEU A 511 -26.59 14.97 -10.19
C LEU A 511 -26.17 13.92 -11.23
N SER A 512 -26.82 13.93 -12.39
CA SER A 512 -26.43 13.10 -13.55
C SER A 512 -25.08 13.53 -14.13
N PRO A 513 -24.46 12.73 -15.02
CA PRO A 513 -23.42 13.24 -15.92
C PRO A 513 -23.90 14.48 -16.69
N TRP A 514 -22.94 15.29 -17.17
CA TRP A 514 -23.24 16.46 -17.98
C TRP A 514 -23.93 16.08 -19.29
N GLN A 515 -25.06 16.72 -19.54
CA GLN A 515 -25.86 16.63 -20.76
C GLN A 515 -25.95 18.00 -21.43
N ARG A 516 -26.50 18.05 -22.65
CA ARG A 516 -26.79 19.30 -23.36
C ARG A 516 -28.26 19.35 -23.71
N ASP A 517 -28.88 20.53 -23.58
CA ASP A 517 -30.24 20.75 -24.06
C ASP A 517 -30.25 21.03 -25.58
N GLU A 518 -31.44 21.19 -26.17
CA GLU A 518 -31.62 21.49 -27.59
C GLU A 518 -30.91 22.79 -28.03
N ALA A 519 -30.70 23.72 -27.10
CA ALA A 519 -29.96 24.96 -27.31
C ALA A 519 -28.44 24.82 -27.08
N GLY A 520 -27.95 23.62 -26.76
CA GLY A 520 -26.54 23.32 -26.53
C GLY A 520 -26.02 23.67 -25.12
N THR A 521 -26.89 24.13 -24.22
CA THR A 521 -26.54 24.51 -22.83
C THR A 521 -26.23 23.26 -22.02
N ARG A 522 -25.10 23.27 -21.30
CA ARG A 522 -24.70 22.14 -20.46
C ARG A 522 -25.47 22.14 -19.14
N PHE A 523 -26.09 21.01 -18.81
CA PHE A 523 -26.79 20.81 -17.54
C PHE A 523 -26.56 19.41 -16.97
N GLN A 524 -26.87 19.24 -15.69
CA GLN A 524 -27.02 17.96 -15.02
C GLN A 524 -28.44 17.86 -14.48
N SER A 525 -29.03 16.66 -14.49
CA SER A 525 -30.36 16.45 -13.93
C SER A 525 -30.28 15.92 -12.49
N ALA A 526 -31.21 16.36 -11.66
CA ALA A 526 -31.45 15.82 -10.32
C ALA A 526 -32.88 15.26 -10.26
N GLN A 527 -33.06 14.21 -9.47
CA GLN A 527 -34.39 13.71 -9.14
C GLN A 527 -35.01 14.59 -8.06
N ARG A 528 -34.86 14.25 -6.78
CA ARG A 528 -35.51 14.98 -5.68
C ARG A 528 -34.56 15.88 -4.89
N LYS A 529 -33.30 15.46 -4.78
CA LYS A 529 -32.28 16.17 -4.01
C LYS A 529 -30.96 16.12 -4.74
N ALA A 530 -30.29 17.26 -4.84
CA ALA A 530 -28.89 17.35 -5.24
C ALA A 530 -28.10 18.08 -4.15
N THR A 531 -26.83 17.75 -4.02
CA THR A 531 -25.90 18.46 -3.15
C THR A 531 -24.71 18.88 -4.00
N VAL A 532 -24.31 20.14 -3.89
CA VAL A 532 -23.11 20.68 -4.54
C VAL A 532 -22.20 21.28 -3.48
N PHE A 533 -20.92 21.00 -3.61
CA PHE A 533 -19.89 21.51 -2.72
C PHE A 533 -19.09 22.57 -3.48
N VAL A 534 -18.99 23.77 -2.91
CA VAL A 534 -18.37 24.94 -3.54
C VAL A 534 -17.27 25.48 -2.64
N SER A 535 -16.30 26.19 -3.22
CA SER A 535 -15.19 26.76 -2.47
C SER A 535 -15.68 27.67 -1.33
N ARG A 536 -14.98 27.64 -0.19
CA ARG A 536 -15.21 28.59 0.91
C ARG A 536 -14.83 30.02 0.53
N ASP A 537 -13.91 30.17 -0.43
CA ASP A 537 -13.30 31.47 -0.70
C ASP A 537 -14.19 32.36 -1.60
N SER A 538 -15.17 31.77 -2.28
CA SER A 538 -16.15 32.47 -3.11
C SER A 538 -17.19 33.20 -2.25
N PRO A 539 -17.43 34.51 -2.43
CA PRO A 539 -18.45 35.24 -1.67
C PRO A 539 -19.89 34.90 -2.10
N VAL A 540 -20.09 34.50 -3.36
CA VAL A 540 -21.40 34.17 -3.92
C VAL A 540 -21.25 33.02 -4.91
N VAL A 541 -22.23 32.11 -4.91
CA VAL A 541 -22.40 31.11 -5.96
C VAL A 541 -23.67 31.38 -6.74
N ARG A 542 -23.54 31.34 -8.06
CA ARG A 542 -24.66 31.40 -9.00
C ARG A 542 -25.01 29.99 -9.48
N ILE A 543 -26.24 29.58 -9.27
CA ILE A 543 -26.75 28.24 -9.59
C ILE A 543 -27.88 28.38 -10.61
N PRO A 544 -27.63 28.10 -11.90
CA PRO A 544 -28.69 28.07 -12.91
C PRO A 544 -29.58 26.84 -12.68
N LEU A 545 -30.88 27.05 -12.56
CA LEU A 545 -31.89 26.02 -12.31
C LEU A 545 -33.02 26.12 -13.34
N ARG A 546 -33.56 24.98 -13.77
CA ARG A 546 -34.70 24.90 -14.70
C ARG A 546 -35.54 23.65 -14.43
N SER A 547 -36.84 23.72 -14.65
CA SER A 547 -37.71 22.54 -14.56
C SER A 547 -37.61 21.70 -15.86
N PRO A 548 -37.43 20.37 -15.79
CA PRO A 548 -37.33 19.53 -16.99
C PRO A 548 -38.68 19.26 -17.66
N ASP A 549 -39.79 19.36 -16.92
CA ASP A 549 -41.16 19.13 -17.39
C ASP A 549 -41.99 20.41 -17.32
N GLN A 550 -43.06 20.53 -18.14
CA GLN A 550 -43.90 21.74 -18.30
C GLN A 550 -44.57 22.27 -17.00
N ALA A 551 -44.25 21.73 -15.83
CA ALA A 551 -44.70 22.19 -14.53
C ALA A 551 -43.66 23.10 -13.86
N ALA A 552 -44.14 24.17 -13.23
CA ALA A 552 -43.34 24.96 -12.30
C ALA A 552 -43.10 24.17 -11.01
N ARG A 553 -41.89 24.28 -10.45
CA ARG A 553 -41.49 23.56 -9.22
C ARG A 553 -40.84 24.51 -8.23
N HIS A 554 -41.00 24.25 -6.94
CA HIS A 554 -40.27 24.97 -5.90
C HIS A 554 -39.01 24.18 -5.51
N VAL A 555 -37.87 24.87 -5.51
CA VAL A 555 -36.58 24.32 -5.07
C VAL A 555 -36.16 25.05 -3.81
N GLU A 556 -36.14 24.32 -2.70
CA GLU A 556 -35.56 24.78 -1.46
C GLU A 556 -34.03 24.62 -1.51
N ILE A 557 -33.33 25.68 -1.15
CA ILE A 557 -31.88 25.76 -1.11
C ILE A 557 -31.46 25.82 0.35
N PHE A 558 -30.69 24.83 0.78
CA PHE A 558 -30.09 24.80 2.12
C PHE A 558 -28.59 25.04 2.02
N LEU A 559 -28.08 26.01 2.77
CA LEU A 559 -26.66 26.29 2.92
C LEU A 559 -26.16 25.71 4.24
N ASN A 560 -25.23 24.77 4.18
CA ASN A 560 -24.67 24.07 5.33
C ASN A 560 -25.75 23.47 6.26
N GLY A 561 -26.82 22.93 5.65
CA GLY A 561 -27.95 22.32 6.35
C GLY A 561 -28.96 23.31 6.94
N ARG A 562 -28.80 24.62 6.71
CA ARG A 562 -29.78 25.64 7.10
C ARG A 562 -30.51 26.16 5.87
N PHE A 563 -31.82 26.34 5.98
CA PHE A 563 -32.61 26.94 4.91
C PHE A 563 -32.04 28.32 4.55
N ALA A 564 -31.79 28.54 3.26
CA ALA A 564 -31.20 29.77 2.75
C ALA A 564 -32.17 30.52 1.84
N ALA A 565 -32.83 29.81 0.92
CA ALA A 565 -33.80 30.39 0.00
C ALA A 565 -34.76 29.33 -0.55
N SER A 566 -35.89 29.77 -1.12
CA SER A 566 -36.74 28.94 -1.99
C SER A 566 -36.93 29.67 -3.32
N VAL A 567 -36.78 28.96 -4.43
CA VAL A 567 -36.85 29.53 -5.78
C VAL A 567 -37.86 28.73 -6.60
N ALA A 568 -38.82 29.43 -7.22
CA ALA A 568 -39.72 28.83 -8.20
C ALA A 568 -38.98 28.69 -9.53
N VAL A 569 -38.79 27.45 -10.00
CA VAL A 569 -38.15 27.12 -11.27
C VAL A 569 -39.18 26.83 -12.35
N MET A 570 -38.97 27.38 -13.54
CA MET A 570 -39.91 27.30 -14.67
C MET A 570 -39.34 26.39 -15.78
N PRO A 571 -40.19 25.79 -16.62
CA PRO A 571 -39.75 24.90 -17.71
C PRO A 571 -39.19 25.62 -18.94
N ASP A 572 -39.61 26.85 -19.17
CA ASP A 572 -39.33 27.63 -20.38
C ASP A 572 -38.03 28.44 -20.30
N ARG A 573 -37.50 28.67 -19.09
CA ARG A 573 -36.32 29.51 -18.88
C ARG A 573 -35.42 29.04 -17.73
N TRP A 574 -34.13 29.33 -17.86
CA TRP A 574 -33.16 29.16 -16.79
C TRP A 574 -33.29 30.28 -15.76
N ILE A 575 -33.41 29.92 -14.48
CA ILE A 575 -33.47 30.84 -13.35
C ILE A 575 -32.18 30.69 -12.55
N VAL A 576 -31.45 31.79 -12.36
CA VAL A 576 -30.18 31.78 -11.63
C VAL A 576 -30.41 32.12 -10.17
N ALA A 577 -30.34 31.12 -9.30
CA ALA A 577 -30.34 31.32 -7.87
C ALA A 577 -28.97 31.86 -7.42
N GLN A 578 -28.95 32.94 -6.64
CA GLN A 578 -27.74 33.49 -6.05
C GLN A 578 -27.70 33.12 -4.56
N VAL A 579 -26.66 32.38 -4.16
CA VAL A 579 -26.49 31.94 -2.78
C VAL A 579 -25.28 32.68 -2.19
N PRO A 580 -25.50 33.65 -1.27
CA PRO A 580 -24.41 34.31 -0.58
C PRO A 580 -23.73 33.34 0.39
N LEU A 581 -22.40 33.31 0.38
CA LEU A 581 -21.59 32.41 1.18
C LEU A 581 -20.94 33.18 2.34
N PRO A 582 -21.30 32.88 3.61
CA PRO A 582 -20.75 33.58 4.75
C PRO A 582 -19.32 33.11 5.05
N ARG A 583 -18.36 34.04 5.04
CA ARG A 583 -17.01 33.78 5.55
C ARG A 583 -17.02 33.71 7.07
N ARG A 584 -16.87 32.51 7.64
CA ARG A 584 -16.72 32.30 9.09
C ARG A 584 -15.44 31.53 9.40
N ARG A 585 -14.69 32.01 10.40
CA ARG A 585 -13.54 31.27 10.96
C ARG A 585 -14.05 29.95 11.56
N GLY A 586 -13.35 28.85 11.25
CA GLY A 586 -13.66 27.51 11.76
C GLY A 586 -14.61 26.67 10.90
N MET A 587 -15.07 27.17 9.75
CA MET A 587 -15.81 26.35 8.77
C MET A 587 -14.87 25.47 7.91
N PRO A 588 -15.36 24.32 7.39
CA PRO A 588 -14.65 23.51 6.40
C PRO A 588 -14.19 24.32 5.18
N ALA A 589 -13.24 23.79 4.41
CA ALA A 589 -12.73 24.44 3.18
C ALA A 589 -13.77 24.59 2.04
N TYR A 590 -15.02 24.19 2.28
CA TYR A 590 -16.12 24.23 1.33
C TYR A 590 -17.43 24.67 2.00
N HIS A 591 -18.37 25.14 1.19
CA HIS A 591 -19.79 25.23 1.56
C HIS A 591 -20.57 24.09 0.92
N ARG A 592 -21.48 23.48 1.69
CA ARG A 592 -22.44 22.50 1.19
C ARG A 592 -23.74 23.21 0.83
N ILE A 593 -24.17 23.10 -0.41
CA ILE A 593 -25.46 23.59 -0.87
C ILE A 593 -26.33 22.39 -1.23
N ASP A 594 -27.44 22.19 -0.52
CA ASP A 594 -28.44 21.19 -0.88
C ASP A 594 -29.59 21.86 -1.64
N LEU A 595 -29.95 21.29 -2.78
CA LEU A 595 -31.10 21.65 -3.60
C LEU A 595 -32.16 20.56 -3.40
N VAL A 596 -33.31 20.92 -2.85
CA VAL A 596 -34.42 19.99 -2.57
C VAL A 596 -35.64 20.43 -3.34
N VAL A 597 -36.12 19.56 -4.24
CA VAL A 597 -37.35 19.82 -5.01
C VAL A 597 -38.55 19.44 -4.14
N GLU A 598 -39.47 20.38 -3.93
CA GLU A 598 -40.68 20.15 -3.16
C GLU A 598 -41.59 19.14 -3.91
N PRO A 599 -42.21 18.16 -3.22
CA PRO A 599 -43.12 17.23 -3.88
C PRO A 599 -44.34 17.99 -4.39
N SER A 600 -44.56 17.99 -5.71
CA SER A 600 -45.79 18.55 -6.29
C SER A 600 -47.00 17.72 -5.84
N SER A 601 -48.10 18.39 -5.46
CA SER A 601 -49.39 17.74 -5.13
C SER A 601 -50.00 16.97 -6.31
N VAL A 602 -49.51 17.19 -7.53
CA VAL A 602 -49.89 16.45 -8.74
C VAL A 602 -48.98 15.22 -8.87
N ALA A 603 -49.52 14.07 -8.47
CA ALA A 603 -48.86 12.77 -8.55
C ALA A 603 -48.93 12.18 -9.96
N THR A 604 -47.85 12.27 -10.75
CA THR A 604 -47.58 11.35 -11.90
C THR A 604 -46.14 11.46 -12.42
N SER A 605 -45.11 11.54 -11.56
CA SER A 605 -43.74 11.27 -12.05
C SER A 605 -43.47 9.78 -12.01
N ARG A 606 -43.28 9.15 -13.18
CA ARG A 606 -42.73 7.78 -13.28
C ARG A 606 -41.49 7.67 -12.37
N HIS A 607 -41.37 6.59 -11.59
CA HIS A 607 -40.18 6.33 -10.77
C HIS A 607 -38.91 6.50 -11.62
N GLY A 608 -38.09 7.49 -11.27
CA GLY A 608 -36.81 7.78 -11.93
C GLY A 608 -36.73 9.03 -12.82
N ALA A 609 -37.85 9.76 -13.05
CA ALA A 609 -37.81 10.99 -13.84
C ALA A 609 -37.03 12.12 -13.14
N ALA A 610 -36.23 12.87 -13.92
CA ALA A 610 -35.59 14.10 -13.45
C ALA A 610 -36.64 15.13 -13.05
N LEU A 611 -36.46 15.80 -11.91
CA LEU A 611 -37.36 16.88 -11.45
C LEU A 611 -36.68 18.25 -11.44
N LEU A 612 -35.37 18.31 -11.71
CA LEU A 612 -34.61 19.55 -11.74
C LEU A 612 -33.45 19.44 -12.73
N MET A 613 -33.22 20.49 -13.52
CA MET A 613 -32.02 20.68 -14.32
C MET A 613 -31.14 21.74 -13.64
N VAL A 614 -29.86 21.44 -13.49
CA VAL A 614 -28.85 22.30 -12.84
C VAL A 614 -27.76 22.62 -13.85
N GLY A 615 -27.55 23.89 -14.17
CA GLY A 615 -26.50 24.36 -15.06
C GLY A 615 -25.13 24.43 -14.38
N ARG A 616 -24.09 24.81 -15.13
CA ARG A 616 -22.75 25.02 -14.58
C ARG A 616 -22.77 26.10 -13.49
N LEU A 617 -22.32 25.73 -12.30
CA LEU A 617 -22.15 26.67 -11.20
C LEU A 617 -21.07 27.68 -11.56
N VAL A 618 -21.32 28.95 -11.21
CA VAL A 618 -20.34 30.02 -11.35
C VAL A 618 -20.04 30.53 -9.95
N GLU A 619 -18.86 30.16 -9.45
CA GLU A 619 -18.27 30.74 -8.26
C GLU A 619 -17.74 32.12 -8.64
N VAL A 620 -18.22 33.17 -7.96
CA VAL A 620 -17.71 34.52 -8.17
C VAL A 620 -16.34 34.60 -7.49
N GLU A 621 -15.30 35.00 -8.21
CA GLU A 621 -14.00 35.25 -7.59
C GLU A 621 -14.09 36.52 -6.71
N PRO A 622 -13.39 36.54 -5.56
CA PRO A 622 -13.50 37.62 -4.59
C PRO A 622 -12.97 38.97 -5.05
#